data_AF-A0A969EE34-F1
#
_entry.id   AF-A0A969EE34-F1
#
_cell.length_a   1.000
_cell.length_b   1.000
_cell.length_c   1.000
_cell.angle_alpha   90.00
_cell.angle_beta   90.00
_cell.angle_gamma   90.00
#
_symmetry.space_group_name_H-M   'P 1'
#
loop_
_entity.id
_entity.type
_entity.pdbx_description
1 polymer ?
#
loop_
_entity_poly.entity_id
_entity_poly.type
_entity_poly.pdbx_seq_one_letter_code
_entity_poly.pdbx_strand_id
1 'polypeptide(L)' 'MPKTVLVVDDEPFILRSLTFVLERAGFHVLQARDGDEALELLRDHGRRSASWTS' A
#
# COMPACT_ATOMS: atom_id res chain seq x y z
N MET A 1 -9.61 -8.47 9.08
CA MET A 1 -8.55 -8.27 8.08
C MET A 1 -7.69 -7.09 8.51
N PRO A 2 -6.36 -7.17 8.40
CA PRO A 2 -5.50 -6.01 8.67
C PRO A 2 -5.86 -4.87 7.72
N LYS A 3 -5.87 -3.62 8.22
CA LYS A 3 -6.07 -2.45 7.37
C LYS A 3 -4.88 -2.32 6.40
N THR A 4 -5.17 -1.96 5.15
CA THR A 4 -4.14 -1.72 4.14
C THR A 4 -3.74 -0.25 4.13
N VAL A 5 -2.44 0.04 4.04
CA VAL A 5 -1.86 1.39 3.94
C VAL A 5 -0.97 1.44 2.70
N LEU A 6 -1.10 2.49 1.90
CA LEU A 6 -0.21 2.79 0.77
C LEU A 6 0.75 3.90 1.18
N VAL A 7 2.05 3.64 1.09
CA VAL A 7 3.12 4.64 1.32
C VAL A 7 3.71 5.04 -0.03
N VAL A 8 3.82 6.35 -0.28
CA VAL A 8 4.33 6.91 -1.54
C VAL A 8 5.47 7.87 -1.23
N ASP A 9 6.67 7.53 -1.67
CA ASP A 9 7.89 8.31 -1.43
C ASP A 9 8.98 7.89 -2.44
N ASP A 10 9.70 8.83 -3.03
CA ASP A 10 10.75 8.55 -4.03
C ASP A 10 12.07 8.11 -3.38
N GLU A 11 12.23 8.31 -2.06
CA GLU A 11 13.41 7.86 -1.32
C GLU A 11 13.28 6.39 -0.86
N PRO A 12 14.11 5.47 -1.38
CA PRO A 12 13.99 4.03 -1.10
C PRO A 12 14.30 3.65 0.35
N PHE A 13 14.98 4.54 1.10
CA PHE A 13 15.25 4.33 2.52
C PHE A 13 14.03 4.68 3.39
N ILE A 14 13.31 5.76 3.03
CA ILE A 14 12.08 6.17 3.72
C ILE A 14 10.99 5.14 3.51
N LEU A 15 10.76 4.68 2.27
CA LEU A 15 9.80 3.61 1.97
C LEU A 15 10.04 2.35 2.81
N ARG A 16 11.29 1.87 2.87
CA ARG A 16 11.63 0.67 3.65
C ARG A 16 11.43 0.88 5.15
N SER A 17 11.80 2.05 5.66
CA SER A 17 11.68 2.38 7.09
C SER A 17 10.21 2.45 7.53
N LEU A 18 9.37 3.15 6.75
CA LEU A 18 7.93 3.27 7.03
C LEU A 18 7.22 1.93 6.89
N THR A 19 7.54 1.15 5.86
CA THR A 19 6.99 -0.19 5.66
C THR A 19 7.25 -1.08 6.86
N PHE A 20 8.50 -1.15 7.32
CA PHE A 20 8.87 -1.98 8.47
C PHE A 20 8.09 -1.59 9.74
N VAL A 21 7.95 -0.29 10.02
CA VAL A 21 7.21 0.20 11.19
C VAL A 21 5.73 -0.15 11.10
N LEU A 22 5.10 0.07 9.94
CA LEU A 22 3.67 -0.17 9.73
C LEU A 22 3.33 -1.67 9.72
N GLU A 23 4.16 -2.51 9.11
CA GLU A 23 4.00 -3.96 9.16
C GLU A 23 4.10 -4.49 10.60
N ARG A 24 5.06 -4.01 11.39
CA ARG A 24 5.16 -4.35 12.83
C ARG A 24 3.94 -3.88 13.64
N ALA A 25 3.25 -2.84 13.19
CA ALA A 25 2.01 -2.37 13.78
C ALA A 25 0.76 -3.15 13.30
N GLY A 26 0.92 -4.16 12.45
CA GLY A 26 -0.16 -5.04 12.00
C GLY A 26 -0.92 -4.55 10.77
N PHE A 27 -0.37 -3.59 10.02
CA PHE A 27 -0.92 -3.16 8.74
C PHE A 27 -0.41 -4.02 7.59
N HIS A 28 -1.21 -4.15 6.54
CA HIS A 28 -0.70 -4.59 5.24
C HIS A 28 -0.22 -3.35 4.48
N VAL A 29 1.03 -3.34 4.04
CA VAL A 29 1.63 -2.15 3.42
C VAL A 29 1.82 -2.37 1.93
N LEU A 30 1.37 -1.41 1.14
CA LEU A 30 1.70 -1.24 -0.27
C LEU A 30 2.70 -0.08 -0.38
N GLN A 31 3.65 -0.19 -1.31
CA GLN A 31 4.68 0.83 -1.54
C GLN A 31 4.60 1.32 -2.97
N ALA A 32 4.79 2.62 -3.18
CA ALA A 32 4.97 3.23 -4.49
C ALA A 32 6.10 4.26 -4.43
N ARG A 33 6.89 4.34 -5.50
CA ARG A 33 7.99 5.31 -5.64
C ARG A 33 7.57 6.62 -6.30
N ASP A 34 6.39 6.64 -6.88
CA ASP A 34 5.83 7.81 -7.53
C ASP A 34 4.29 7.76 -7.57
N GLY A 35 3.69 8.80 -8.14
CA GLY A 35 2.24 8.92 -8.25
C GLY A 35 1.61 7.91 -9.21
N ASP A 36 2.31 7.51 -10.27
CA ASP A 36 1.74 6.59 -11.27
C ASP A 36 1.65 5.17 -10.69
N GLU A 37 2.71 4.69 -10.03
CA GLU A 37 2.72 3.42 -9.30
C GLU A 37 1.66 3.43 -8.18
N ALA A 38 1.49 4.55 -7.48
CA ALA A 38 0.47 4.70 -6.44
C ALA A 38 -0.95 4.60 -7.01
N LEU A 39 -1.23 5.24 -8.15
CA LEU A 39 -2.53 5.21 -8.81
C LEU A 39 -2.86 3.82 -9.35
N GLU A 40 -1.87 3.10 -9.90
CA GLU A 40 -2.04 1.71 -10.33
C GLU A 40 -2.44 0.81 -9.15
N LEU A 41 -1.74 0.91 -8.02
CA LEU A 41 -2.03 0.15 -6.80
C LEU A 41 -3.43 0.45 -6.25
N LEU A 42 -3.85 1.71 -6.25
CA LEU A 42 -5.19 2.11 -5.80
C LEU A 42 -6.29 1.49 -6.68
N ARG A 43 -6.12 1.53 -8.01
CA ARG A 43 -7.08 0.93 -8.96
C ARG A 43 -7.18 -0.59 -8.76
N ASP A 44 -6.04 -1.26 -8.64
CA ASP A 44 -6.01 -2.70 -8.43
C ASP A 44 -6.60 -3.12 -7.08
N HIS A 45 -6.35 -2.34 -6.03
CA HIS A 45 -6.94 -2.60 -4.71
C HIS A 45 -8.46 -2.38 -4.69
N GLY A 46 -8.96 -1.33 -5.35
CA GLY A 46 -10.39 -1.09 -5.52
C GLY A 46 -11.10 -2.24 -6.23
N ARG A 47 -10.48 -2.81 -7.27
CA ARG A 47 -11.05 -3.95 -8.00
C ARG A 47 -11.13 -5.23 -7.17
N ARG A 48 -10.15 -5.50 -6.30
CA ARG A 48 -10.15 -6.68 -5.40
C ARG A 48 -11.09 -6.56 -4.21
N SER A 49 -11.35 -5.33 -3.74
CA SER A 49 -12.33 -5.10 -2.66
C SER A 49 -13.77 -5.17 -3.17
N ALA A 50 -14.02 -4.84 -4.44
CA ALA A 50 -15.34 -4.93 -5.07
C ALA A 50 -15.78 -6.37 -5.42
N SER A 51 -14.87 -7.36 -5.47
CA SER A 51 -15.19 -8.74 -5.82
C SER A 51 -15.83 -9.59 -4.70
N TRP A 52 -16.29 -8.95 -3.61
CA TRP A 52 -16.97 -9.59 -2.48
C TRP A 52 -18.47 -9.25 -2.49
N THR A 53 -19.19 -9.65 -3.55
CA THR A 53 -20.66 -9.66 -3.59
C THR A 53 -21.12 -10.93 -4.31
N SER A 54 -21.02 -12.06 -3.63
CA SER A 54 -21.71 -13.31 -3.95
C SER A 54 -21.79 -14.15 -2.68
#